data_AF-A0A8E2KYD0-F1
#
_entry.id   AF-A0A8E2KYD0-F1
#
_cell.length_a   1.000
_cell.length_b   1.000
_cell.length_c   1.000
_cell.angle_alpha   90.00
_cell.angle_beta   90.00
_cell.angle_gamma   90.00
#
_symmetry.space_group_name_H-M   'P 1'
#
loop_
_entity.id
_entity.type
_entity.pdbx_description
1 polymer ?
#
loop_
_entity_poly.entity_id
_entity_poly.type
_entity_poly.pdbx_seq_one_letter_code
_entity_poly.pdbx_strand_id
1 'polypeptide(L)'
;MRRQALTKTPSIREIFLAGLRDAHAMEHEALALMDRQIQHLAEYLDVQARLRSHRGETERQIERLDIILASLDESASTFKDMAMSLSGNLAALATMLAPDKVLKNSLANFAFENFEVASYRALIEMAREGGFPDAIPLLQETLQEELAMVEFLEKTLPAVVQRYLSAHRVAKPADH
;
A
#
# COMPACT_ATOMS: atom_id res chain seq x y z
N MET A 1 8.46 -46.12 4.32
CA MET A 1 7.29 -45.48 3.69
C MET A 1 7.21 -44.02 4.16
N ARG A 2 7.59 -43.05 3.32
CA ARG A 2 7.43 -41.62 3.63
C ARG A 2 5.96 -41.28 3.41
N ARG A 3 5.24 -40.88 4.46
CA ARG A 3 3.91 -40.25 4.32
C ARG A 3 4.12 -38.95 3.56
N GLN A 4 3.66 -38.92 2.31
CA GLN A 4 3.46 -37.68 1.56
C GLN A 4 2.42 -36.88 2.34
N ALA A 5 2.80 -35.74 2.90
CA ALA A 5 1.83 -34.81 3.45
C ALA A 5 0.96 -34.33 2.28
N LEU A 6 -0.32 -34.71 2.30
CA LEU A 6 -1.33 -34.14 1.40
C LEU A 6 -1.43 -32.66 1.72
N THR A 7 -0.83 -31.81 0.90
CA THR A 7 -1.05 -30.36 0.98
C THR A 7 -2.49 -30.09 0.59
N LYS A 8 -3.34 -29.80 1.58
CA LYS A 8 -4.74 -29.41 1.37
C LYS A 8 -4.75 -28.11 0.57
N THR A 9 -5.43 -28.09 -0.58
CA THR A 9 -5.67 -26.86 -1.33
C THR A 9 -6.48 -25.90 -0.47
N PRO A 10 -6.04 -24.64 -0.30
CA PRO A 10 -6.81 -23.68 0.49
C PRO A 10 -8.14 -23.38 -0.19
N SER A 11 -9.19 -23.25 0.61
CA SER A 11 -10.51 -22.79 0.18
C SER A 11 -10.47 -21.32 -0.26
N ILE A 12 -11.43 -20.90 -1.08
CA ILE A 12 -11.55 -19.50 -1.53
C ILE A 12 -11.62 -18.55 -0.33
N ARG A 13 -12.33 -18.93 0.74
CA ARG A 13 -12.40 -18.16 1.98
C ARG A 13 -11.03 -18.02 2.66
N GLU A 14 -10.23 -19.09 2.74
CA GLU A 14 -8.88 -19.04 3.31
C GLU A 14 -7.96 -18.12 2.49
N ILE A 15 -8.04 -18.18 1.15
CA ILE A 15 -7.28 -17.30 0.26
C ILE A 15 -7.70 -15.84 0.43
N PHE A 16 -9.00 -15.56 0.46
CA PHE A 16 -9.54 -14.20 0.62
C PHE A 16 -9.16 -13.60 1.98
N LEU A 17 -9.28 -14.37 3.07
CA LEU A 17 -8.85 -13.94 4.41
C LEU A 17 -7.35 -13.67 4.48
N ALA A 18 -6.53 -14.49 3.81
CA ALA A 18 -5.09 -14.22 3.72
C ALA A 18 -4.83 -12.90 2.98
N GLY A 19 -5.47 -12.66 1.84
CA GLY A 19 -5.34 -11.42 1.10
C GLY A 19 -5.80 -10.18 1.88
N LEU A 20 -6.90 -10.26 2.63
CA LEU A 20 -7.36 -9.16 3.49
C LEU A 20 -6.36 -8.83 4.59
N ARG A 21 -5.72 -9.85 5.18
CA ARG A 21 -4.66 -9.66 6.19
C ARG A 21 -3.39 -9.08 5.59
N ASP A 22 -3.03 -9.50 4.38
CA ASP A 22 -1.91 -8.95 3.63
C ASP A 22 -2.15 -7.47 3.32
N ALA A 23 -3.36 -7.11 2.87
CA ALA A 23 -3.74 -5.71 2.64
C ALA A 23 -3.71 -4.91 3.95
N HIS A 24 -4.24 -5.45 5.06
CA HIS A 24 -4.19 -4.76 6.35
C HIS A 24 -2.76 -4.49 6.83
N ALA A 25 -1.85 -5.44 6.63
CA ALA A 25 -0.43 -5.22 6.93
C ALA A 25 0.21 -4.18 5.99
N MET A 26 -0.13 -4.23 4.69
CA MET A 26 0.31 -3.28 3.67
C MET A 26 -0.09 -1.84 4.03
N GLU A 27 -1.34 -1.60 4.43
CA GLU A 27 -1.81 -0.26 4.82
C GLU A 27 -1.07 0.30 6.04
N HIS A 28 -0.79 -0.54 7.04
CA HIS A 28 0.03 -0.13 8.19
C HIS A 28 1.46 0.23 7.79
N GLU A 29 2.03 -0.50 6.82
CA GLU A 29 3.33 -0.16 6.26
C GLU A 29 3.26 1.18 5.51
N ALA A 30 2.22 1.40 4.70
CA ALA A 30 1.95 2.65 3.99
C ALA A 30 1.91 3.86 4.95
N LEU A 31 1.16 3.76 6.05
CA LEU A 31 1.11 4.80 7.09
C LEU A 31 2.50 5.13 7.66
N ALA A 32 3.26 4.10 8.03
CA ALA A 32 4.59 4.29 8.60
C ALA A 32 5.55 4.94 7.60
N LEU A 33 5.44 4.61 6.31
CA LEU A 33 6.24 5.21 5.23
C LEU A 33 5.85 6.68 5.03
N MET A 34 4.57 6.99 4.94
CA MET A 34 4.08 8.37 4.79
C MET A 34 4.48 9.26 5.96
N ASP A 35 4.39 8.78 7.20
CA ASP A 35 4.79 9.53 8.39
C ASP A 35 6.26 9.93 8.36
N ARG A 36 7.14 9.05 7.87
CA ARG A 36 8.56 9.38 7.67
C ARG A 36 8.75 10.39 6.55
N GLN A 37 8.04 10.24 5.43
CA GLN A 37 8.21 11.12 4.27
C GLN A 37 7.73 12.54 4.52
N ILE A 38 6.57 12.71 5.18
CA ILE A 38 5.98 14.01 5.46
C ILE A 38 6.96 14.93 6.21
N GLN A 39 7.81 14.37 7.09
CA GLN A 39 8.83 15.11 7.84
C GLN A 39 9.94 15.70 6.97
N HIS A 40 10.15 15.18 5.76
CA HIS A 40 11.26 15.55 4.87
C HIS A 40 10.82 16.27 3.58
N LEU A 41 9.54 16.62 3.43
CA LEU A 41 8.98 17.24 2.23
C LEU A 41 8.79 18.77 2.33
N ALA A 42 9.56 19.47 3.16
CA ALA A 42 9.41 20.91 3.39
C ALA A 42 9.52 21.76 2.09
N GLU A 43 10.27 21.30 1.10
CA GLU A 43 10.44 22.00 -0.19
C GLU A 43 9.40 21.61 -1.26
N TYR A 44 8.46 20.72 -0.94
CA TYR A 44 7.48 20.14 -1.85
C TYR A 44 6.08 20.19 -1.22
N LEU A 45 5.58 21.40 -0.94
CA LEU A 45 4.36 21.63 -0.16
C LEU A 45 3.11 20.92 -0.73
N ASP A 46 2.94 20.91 -2.06
CA ASP A 46 1.79 20.26 -2.70
C ASP A 46 1.82 18.74 -2.49
N VAL A 47 3.01 18.13 -2.61
CA VAL A 47 3.22 16.69 -2.37
C VAL A 47 3.01 16.37 -0.89
N GLN A 48 3.51 17.22 0.00
CA GLN A 48 3.32 17.05 1.45
C GLN A 48 1.83 17.13 1.84
N ALA A 49 1.09 18.09 1.29
CA ALA A 49 -0.33 18.25 1.55
C ALA A 49 -1.14 17.04 1.07
N ARG A 50 -0.87 16.53 -0.15
CA ARG A 50 -1.53 15.33 -0.65
C ARG A 50 -1.20 14.10 0.20
N LEU A 51 0.05 13.91 0.61
CA LEU A 51 0.44 12.79 1.49
C LEU A 51 -0.28 12.85 2.84
N ARG A 52 -0.48 14.04 3.42
CA ARG A 52 -1.27 14.18 4.66
C ARG A 52 -2.74 13.79 4.47
N SER A 53 -3.34 14.16 3.34
CA SER A 53 -4.70 13.71 2.99
C SER A 53 -4.73 12.20 2.84
N HIS A 54 -3.77 11.65 2.08
CA HIS A 54 -3.70 10.23 1.78
C HIS A 54 -3.50 9.39 3.04
N ARG A 55 -2.64 9.82 3.96
CA ARG A 55 -2.50 9.21 5.28
C ARG A 55 -3.85 9.06 6.00
N GLY A 56 -4.72 10.06 5.93
CA GLY A 56 -6.06 9.98 6.51
C GLY A 56 -7.02 9.09 5.71
N GLU A 57 -6.84 8.96 4.39
CA GLU A 57 -7.52 7.95 3.56
C GLU A 57 -7.11 6.54 4.03
N THR A 58 -5.81 6.26 4.09
CA THR A 58 -5.21 5.01 4.57
C THR A 58 -5.68 4.60 5.98
N GLU A 59 -5.82 5.53 6.92
CA GLU A 59 -6.41 5.23 8.23
C GLU A 59 -7.86 4.69 8.11
N ARG A 60 -8.69 5.27 7.24
CA ARG A 60 -10.04 4.77 6.98
C ARG A 60 -10.04 3.45 6.23
N GLN A 61 -9.05 3.20 5.37
CA GLN A 61 -8.91 1.94 4.64
C GLN A 61 -8.64 0.77 5.59
N ILE A 62 -7.81 0.99 6.61
CA ILE A 62 -7.62 0.03 7.72
C ILE A 62 -8.94 -0.24 8.42
N GLU A 63 -9.72 0.80 8.76
CA GLU A 63 -11.03 0.63 9.39
C GLU A 63 -12.00 -0.18 8.49
N ARG A 64 -11.98 0.03 7.17
CA ARG A 64 -12.78 -0.77 6.22
C ARG A 64 -12.34 -2.23 6.22
N LEU A 65 -11.03 -2.50 6.24
CA LEU A 65 -10.50 -3.87 6.32
C LEU A 65 -10.88 -4.56 7.63
N ASP A 66 -10.83 -3.84 8.76
CA ASP A 66 -11.28 -4.34 10.07
C ASP A 66 -12.76 -4.74 10.04
N ILE A 67 -13.62 -3.91 9.45
CA ILE A 67 -15.05 -4.22 9.28
C ILE A 67 -15.24 -5.50 8.46
N ILE A 68 -14.54 -5.64 7.32
CA ILE A 68 -14.62 -6.83 6.48
C ILE A 68 -14.14 -8.06 7.24
N LEU A 69 -12.97 -8.00 7.86
CA LEU A 69 -12.39 -9.12 8.63
C LEU A 69 -13.31 -9.55 9.76
N ALA A 70 -13.89 -8.60 10.52
CA ALA A 70 -14.83 -8.88 11.60
C ALA A 70 -16.13 -9.55 11.10
N SER A 71 -16.66 -9.11 9.96
CA SER A 71 -17.87 -9.72 9.37
C SER A 71 -17.67 -11.17 8.94
N LEU A 72 -16.42 -11.58 8.71
CA LEU A 72 -16.08 -12.95 8.32
C LEU A 72 -15.76 -13.83 9.53
N ASP A 73 -15.63 -13.31 10.75
CA ASP A 73 -15.05 -14.01 11.93
C ASP A 73 -16.05 -14.84 12.77
N GLU A 74 -17.15 -15.34 12.20
CA GLU A 74 -18.09 -16.25 12.92
C GLU A 74 -17.46 -17.59 13.38
N SER A 75 -16.17 -17.82 13.12
CA SER A 75 -15.41 -18.95 13.68
C SER A 75 -14.15 -18.45 14.40
N ALA A 76 -14.35 -17.97 15.64
CA ALA A 76 -13.38 -17.43 16.60
C ALA A 76 -12.08 -18.24 16.86
N SER A 77 -11.85 -19.37 16.19
CA SER A 77 -10.63 -20.18 16.34
C SER A 77 -9.49 -19.81 15.38
N THR A 78 -9.72 -18.94 14.39
CA THR A 78 -8.74 -18.65 13.30
C THR A 78 -8.02 -17.30 13.44
N PHE A 79 -8.39 -16.50 14.44
CA PHE A 79 -7.75 -15.20 14.72
C PHE A 79 -6.48 -15.34 15.56
N LYS A 80 -6.37 -16.42 16.36
CA LYS A 80 -5.25 -16.62 17.30
C LYS A 80 -3.92 -17.01 16.65
N ASP A 81 -3.93 -17.39 15.37
CA ASP A 81 -2.71 -17.75 14.61
C ASP A 81 -2.23 -16.60 13.68
N MET A 82 -2.65 -15.35 13.93
CA MET A 82 -2.23 -14.16 13.18
C MET A 82 -0.79 -13.72 13.52
N ALA A 83 0.19 -14.55 13.17
CA ALA A 83 1.59 -14.16 13.15
C ALA A 83 2.13 -14.21 11.71
N MET A 84 2.31 -13.01 11.15
CA MET A 84 3.08 -12.64 9.96
C MET A 84 2.66 -13.25 8.62
N SER A 85 2.11 -12.37 7.76
CA SER A 85 2.42 -12.40 6.34
C SER A 85 3.01 -11.05 5.95
N LEU A 86 4.33 -11.05 5.78
CA LEU A 86 5.08 -10.01 5.07
C LEU A 86 5.59 -10.69 3.82
N SER A 87 4.97 -10.42 2.67
CA SER A 87 5.62 -10.78 1.42
C SER A 87 6.86 -9.89 1.27
N GLY A 88 8.06 -10.49 1.22
CA GLY A 88 9.35 -9.80 1.27
C GLY A 88 9.61 -8.77 0.15
N ASN A 89 8.67 -8.59 -0.79
CA ASN A 89 8.75 -7.61 -1.87
C ASN A 89 8.41 -6.19 -1.39
N LEU A 90 7.53 -6.03 -0.40
CA LEU A 90 7.17 -4.71 0.13
C LEU A 90 8.29 -4.11 1.00
N ALA A 91 8.91 -4.94 1.84
CA ALA A 91 10.07 -4.55 2.62
C ALA A 91 11.22 -4.03 1.74
N ALA A 92 11.42 -4.60 0.54
CA ALA A 92 12.42 -4.12 -0.41
C ALA A 92 12.09 -2.70 -0.91
N LEU A 93 10.83 -2.42 -1.29
CA LEU A 93 10.39 -1.07 -1.67
C LEU A 93 10.52 -0.08 -0.50
N ALA A 94 10.14 -0.49 0.70
CA ALA A 94 10.30 0.32 1.91
C ALA A 94 11.76 0.66 2.21
N THR A 95 12.70 -0.26 1.97
CA THR A 95 14.15 0.01 2.13
C THR A 95 14.73 0.96 1.08
N MET A 96 14.05 1.17 -0.05
CA MET A 96 14.49 2.14 -1.06
C MET A 96 14.21 3.58 -0.65
N LEU A 97 13.33 3.81 0.34
CA LEU A 97 13.01 5.14 0.83
C LEU A 97 14.15 5.70 1.70
N ALA A 98 14.62 6.90 1.37
CA ALA A 98 15.64 7.60 2.15
C ALA A 98 15.32 9.10 2.27
N PRO A 99 15.55 9.73 3.45
CA PRO A 99 15.23 11.14 3.70
C PRO A 99 15.80 12.14 2.69
N ASP A 100 16.95 11.81 2.10
CA ASP A 100 17.72 12.65 1.17
C ASP A 100 17.48 12.32 -0.32
N LYS A 101 16.54 11.40 -0.63
CA LYS A 101 16.34 10.88 -2.00
C LYS A 101 14.92 11.10 -2.48
N VAL A 102 14.45 12.35 -2.49
CA VAL A 102 13.09 12.72 -2.93
C VAL A 102 12.68 12.05 -4.25
N LEU A 103 13.57 12.00 -5.24
CA LEU A 103 13.30 11.32 -6.51
C LEU A 103 13.08 9.81 -6.34
N LYS A 104 13.92 9.13 -5.56
CA LYS A 104 13.73 7.69 -5.30
C LYS A 104 12.47 7.43 -4.50
N ASN A 105 12.16 8.30 -3.53
CA ASN A 105 10.95 8.20 -2.74
C ASN A 105 9.69 8.35 -3.61
N SER A 106 9.68 9.30 -4.56
CA SER A 106 8.56 9.45 -5.49
C SER A 106 8.38 8.22 -6.39
N LEU A 107 9.46 7.60 -6.85
CA LEU A 107 9.38 6.37 -7.65
C LEU A 107 8.89 5.18 -6.83
N ALA A 108 9.39 5.03 -5.59
CA ALA A 108 8.98 3.96 -4.70
C ALA A 108 7.51 4.09 -4.28
N ASN A 109 7.04 5.30 -3.95
CA ASN A 109 5.62 5.55 -3.69
C ASN A 109 4.78 5.18 -4.90
N PHE A 110 5.15 5.66 -6.08
CA PHE A 110 4.37 5.38 -7.28
C PHE A 110 4.27 3.87 -7.60
N ALA A 111 5.34 3.11 -7.34
CA ALA A 111 5.31 1.66 -7.44
C ALA A 111 4.45 1.00 -6.35
N PHE A 112 4.53 1.49 -5.11
CA PHE A 112 3.76 0.98 -3.97
C PHE A 112 2.25 1.15 -4.21
N GLU A 113 1.82 2.34 -4.61
CA GLU A 113 0.41 2.69 -4.85
C GLU A 113 -0.20 1.86 -5.98
N ASN A 114 0.58 1.58 -7.04
CA ASN A 114 0.16 0.65 -8.09
C ASN A 114 0.03 -0.80 -7.60
N PHE A 115 0.85 -1.20 -6.61
CA PHE A 115 0.72 -2.49 -5.95
C PHE A 115 -0.55 -2.55 -5.08
N GLU A 116 -0.91 -1.46 -4.39
CA GLU A 116 -2.17 -1.38 -3.64
C GLU A 116 -3.37 -1.48 -4.57
N VAL A 117 -3.39 -0.71 -5.67
CA VAL A 117 -4.41 -0.82 -6.73
C VAL A 117 -4.55 -2.25 -7.24
N ALA A 118 -3.43 -2.95 -7.48
CA ALA A 118 -3.46 -4.34 -7.94
C ALA A 118 -4.03 -5.28 -6.86
N SER A 119 -3.63 -5.09 -5.61
CA SER A 119 -4.10 -5.87 -4.45
C SER A 119 -5.59 -5.71 -4.24
N TYR A 120 -6.13 -4.48 -4.25
CA TYR A 120 -7.56 -4.25 -4.09
C TYR A 120 -8.39 -4.76 -5.27
N ARG A 121 -7.89 -4.66 -6.51
CA ARG A 121 -8.54 -5.30 -7.67
C ARG A 121 -8.63 -6.81 -7.50
N ALA A 122 -7.56 -7.44 -7.01
CA ALA A 122 -7.55 -8.87 -6.74
C ALA A 122 -8.53 -9.25 -5.62
N LEU A 123 -8.58 -8.48 -4.54
CA LEU A 123 -9.51 -8.70 -3.42
C LEU A 123 -10.98 -8.56 -3.85
N ILE A 124 -11.30 -7.57 -4.68
CA ILE A 124 -12.66 -7.40 -5.21
C ILE A 124 -13.07 -8.62 -6.03
N GLU A 125 -12.17 -9.16 -6.86
CA GLU A 125 -12.46 -10.35 -7.66
C GLU A 125 -12.59 -11.61 -6.78
N MET A 126 -11.73 -11.77 -5.78
CA MET A 126 -11.87 -12.84 -4.78
C MET A 126 -13.19 -12.74 -4.00
N ALA A 127 -13.62 -11.52 -3.66
CA ALA A 127 -14.89 -11.29 -2.98
C ALA A 127 -16.08 -11.72 -3.86
N ARG A 128 -16.04 -11.45 -5.16
CA ARG A 128 -17.07 -11.88 -6.13
C ARG A 128 -17.12 -13.39 -6.27
N GLU A 129 -15.99 -14.02 -6.56
CA GLU A 129 -15.88 -15.46 -6.77
C GLU A 129 -16.14 -16.27 -5.49
N GLY A 130 -15.80 -15.69 -4.34
CA GLY A 130 -15.99 -16.31 -3.02
C GLY A 130 -17.37 -16.12 -2.39
N GLY A 131 -18.25 -15.32 -3.00
CA GLY A 131 -19.57 -15.04 -2.46
C GLY A 131 -19.55 -14.14 -1.22
N PHE A 132 -18.70 -13.12 -1.21
CA PHE A 132 -18.57 -12.12 -0.14
C PHE A 132 -19.04 -10.72 -0.61
N PRO A 133 -20.31 -10.56 -1.01
CA PRO A 133 -20.79 -9.33 -1.66
C PRO A 133 -20.70 -8.10 -0.75
N ASP A 134 -20.81 -8.29 0.57
CA ASP A 134 -20.80 -7.21 1.55
C ASP A 134 -19.42 -6.53 1.69
N ALA A 135 -18.34 -7.23 1.30
CA ALA A 135 -16.98 -6.67 1.30
C ALA A 135 -16.72 -5.74 0.09
N ILE A 136 -17.44 -5.95 -1.03
CA ILE A 136 -17.14 -5.30 -2.30
C ILE A 136 -17.24 -3.77 -2.23
N PRO A 137 -18.30 -3.16 -1.66
CA PRO A 137 -18.41 -1.70 -1.60
C PRO A 137 -17.24 -1.04 -0.86
N LEU A 138 -16.81 -1.65 0.25
CA LEU A 138 -15.71 -1.15 1.07
C LEU A 138 -14.37 -1.25 0.35
N LEU A 139 -14.10 -2.38 -0.31
CA LEU A 139 -12.89 -2.57 -1.12
C LEU A 139 -12.87 -1.63 -2.35
N GLN A 140 -14.03 -1.37 -2.96
CA GLN A 140 -14.16 -0.43 -4.07
C GLN A 140 -13.90 1.00 -3.65
N GLU A 141 -14.37 1.41 -2.47
CA GLU A 141 -14.12 2.74 -1.93
C GLU A 141 -12.61 2.97 -1.74
N THR A 142 -11.91 2.01 -1.11
CA THR A 142 -10.45 2.06 -1.01
C THR A 142 -9.78 2.11 -2.39
N LEU A 143 -10.19 1.24 -3.33
CA LEU A 143 -9.63 1.25 -4.68
C LEU A 143 -9.75 2.62 -5.38
N GLN A 144 -10.83 3.38 -5.15
CA GLN A 144 -10.97 4.71 -5.73
C GLN A 144 -10.00 5.72 -5.11
N GLU A 145 -9.74 5.63 -3.80
CA GLU A 145 -8.76 6.47 -3.11
C GLU A 145 -7.34 6.19 -3.64
N GLU A 146 -6.97 4.92 -3.81
CA GLU A 146 -5.67 4.51 -4.36
C GLU A 146 -5.49 4.95 -5.81
N LEU A 147 -6.52 4.80 -6.64
CA LEU A 147 -6.46 5.29 -8.03
C LEU A 147 -6.28 6.82 -8.10
N ALA A 148 -6.92 7.56 -7.20
CA ALA A 148 -6.76 9.01 -7.13
C ALA A 148 -5.34 9.42 -6.67
N MET A 149 -4.71 8.63 -5.81
CA MET A 149 -3.32 8.85 -5.41
C MET A 149 -2.33 8.53 -6.54
N VAL A 150 -2.51 7.40 -7.23
CA VAL A 150 -1.77 7.06 -8.46
C VAL A 150 -1.86 8.18 -9.50
N GLU A 151 -3.06 8.69 -9.80
CA GLU A 151 -3.26 9.77 -10.76
C GLU A 151 -2.53 11.07 -10.33
N PHE A 152 -2.55 11.38 -9.04
CA PHE A 152 -1.79 12.52 -8.51
C PHE A 152 -0.29 12.34 -8.71
N LEU A 153 0.25 11.16 -8.42
CA LEU A 153 1.67 10.86 -8.58
C LEU A 153 2.11 10.92 -10.05
N GLU A 154 1.29 10.42 -10.97
CA GLU A 154 1.54 10.52 -12.42
C GLU A 154 1.68 11.98 -12.87
N LYS A 155 0.76 12.84 -12.41
CA LYS A 155 0.77 14.27 -12.78
C LYS A 155 1.93 15.03 -12.16
N THR A 156 2.34 14.67 -10.95
CA THR A 156 3.34 15.43 -10.17
C THR A 156 4.77 14.95 -10.38
N LEU A 157 4.98 13.68 -10.75
CA LEU A 157 6.32 13.10 -10.94
C LEU A 157 7.22 13.91 -11.89
N PRO A 158 6.76 14.39 -13.07
CA PRO A 158 7.58 15.22 -13.94
C PRO A 158 8.07 16.51 -13.26
N ALA A 159 7.21 17.18 -12.50
CA ALA A 159 7.55 18.41 -11.78
C ALA A 159 8.56 18.14 -10.66
N VAL A 160 8.41 17.02 -9.93
CA VAL A 160 9.38 16.59 -8.91
C VAL A 160 10.76 16.33 -9.52
N VAL A 161 10.81 15.62 -10.66
CA VAL A 161 12.07 15.36 -11.39
C VAL A 161 12.72 16.68 -11.84
N GLN A 162 11.96 17.58 -12.44
CA GLN A 162 12.47 18.88 -12.91
C GLN A 162 13.03 19.73 -11.76
N ARG A 163 12.33 19.77 -10.62
CA ARG A 163 12.78 20.49 -9.43
C ARG A 163 14.05 19.86 -8.84
N TYR A 164 14.09 18.54 -8.75
CA TYR A 164 15.28 17.80 -8.30
C TYR A 164 16.50 18.10 -9.18
N LEU A 165 16.35 18.02 -10.51
CA LEU A 165 17.43 18.32 -11.46
C LEU A 165 17.89 19.78 -11.38
N SER A 166 16.97 20.73 -11.19
CA SER A 166 17.29 22.15 -11.08
C SER A 166 18.11 22.45 -9.83
N ALA A 167 17.73 21.89 -8.67
CA ALA A 167 18.49 22.02 -7.43
C ALA A 167 19.93 21.46 -7.57
N HIS A 168 20.10 20.35 -8.28
CA HIS A 168 21.41 19.71 -8.46
C HIS A 168 22.28 20.37 -9.55
N ARG A 169 21.69 21.13 -10.48
CA ARG A 169 22.43 21.97 -11.44
C ARG A 169 23.04 23.19 -10.76
N VAL A 170 22.36 23.76 -9.78
CA VAL A 170 22.83 24.93 -9.01
C VAL A 170 23.93 24.55 -8.01
N ALA A 171 23.96 23.28 -7.55
CA ALA A 171 24.94 22.79 -6.58
C ALA A 171 26.32 22.42 -7.16
N LYS A 172 26.51 22.45 -8.49
CA LYS A 172 27.86 22.37 -9.09
C LYS A 172 28.51 23.76 -9.00
N PRO A 173 29.67 23.95 -8.35
CA PRO A 173 30.39 25.20 -8.49
C PRO A 173 30.77 25.38 -9.96
N ALA A 174 30.77 26.63 -10.42
CA ALA A 174 31.44 26.98 -11.65
C ALA A 174 32.93 26.62 -11.48
N ASP A 175 33.35 25.53 -12.10
CA ASP A 175 34.78 25.29 -12.33
C ASP A 175 35.26 26.46 -13.20
N HIS A 176 36.03 27.35 -12.58
CA HIS A 176 36.86 28.36 -13.24
C HIS A 176 38.14 27.70 -13.77
#